data_AF-A0A958P7R9-F1
#
_entry.id   AF-A0A958P7R9-F1
#
_cell.length_a   1.000
_cell.length_b   1.000
_cell.length_c   1.000
_cell.angle_alpha   90.00
_cell.angle_beta   90.00
_cell.angle_gamma   90.00
#
_symmetry.space_group_name_H-M   'P 1'
#
loop_
_entity.id
_entity.type
_entity.pdbx_description
1 polymer ?
#
loop_
_entity_poly.entity_id
_entity_poly.type
_entity_poly.pdbx_seq_one_letter_code
_entity_poly.pdbx_strand_id
1 'polypeptide(L)' 'WLSSRSPHRFNPLGLSLVEIESVDPQGVWVRGVDLIEGTPILDIKPYIPEDRALAARFGWIGENDFLEKTIH' A
#
# COMPACT_ATOMS: atom_id res chain seq x y z
N TRP A 1 9.05 10.28 12.30
CA TRP A 1 7.66 10.63 11.93
C TRP A 1 7.44 10.75 10.42
N LEU A 2 8.32 11.39 9.64
CA LEU A 2 8.17 11.50 8.17
C LEU A 2 8.78 10.34 7.35
N SER A 3 9.60 9.47 7.95
CA SER A 3 10.34 8.40 7.25
C SER A 3 9.68 7.00 7.41
N SER A 4 8.41 6.93 7.81
CA SER A 4 7.71 5.66 8.08
C SER A 4 6.32 5.64 7.44
N ARG A 5 5.77 4.43 7.27
CA ARG A 5 4.38 4.21 6.82
C ARG A 5 3.36 4.11 7.98
N SER A 6 3.70 4.64 9.16
CA SER A 6 2.81 4.60 10.33
C SER A 6 1.43 5.25 10.05
N PRO A 7 0.31 4.68 10.53
CA PRO A 7 -1.00 5.33 10.45
C PRO A 7 -1.07 6.60 11.32
N HIS A 8 -0.24 6.73 12.35
CA HIS A 8 -0.18 7.90 13.23
C HIS A 8 0.64 9.03 12.60
N ARG A 9 -0.01 9.84 11.77
CA ARG A 9 0.58 11.00 11.07
C ARG A 9 -0.42 12.15 10.98
N PHE A 10 0.06 13.38 10.76
CA PHE A 10 -0.79 14.58 10.70
C PHE A 10 -1.93 14.46 9.67
N ASN A 11 -1.63 13.93 8.48
CA ASN A 11 -2.62 13.63 7.44
C ASN A 11 -2.70 12.11 7.27
N PRO A 12 -3.70 11.42 7.85
CA PRO A 12 -3.77 9.96 7.92
C PRO A 12 -4.21 9.33 6.58
N LEU A 13 -3.45 9.59 5.51
CA LEU A 13 -3.72 9.09 4.17
C LEU A 13 -2.95 7.79 3.91
N GLY A 14 -3.66 6.66 3.89
CA GLY A 14 -3.12 5.37 3.47
C GLY A 14 -2.92 5.28 1.95
N LEU A 15 -2.04 4.38 1.51
CA LEU A 15 -1.90 4.02 0.10
C LEU A 15 -1.77 2.50 0.02
N SER A 16 -2.70 1.88 -0.69
CA SER A 16 -2.74 0.43 -0.93
C SER A 16 -2.67 0.20 -2.44
N LEU A 17 -1.75 -0.65 -2.88
CA LEU A 17 -1.76 -1.18 -4.25
C LEU A 17 -2.53 -2.49 -4.23
N VAL A 18 -3.59 -2.59 -5.03
CA VAL A 18 -4.55 -3.70 -4.96
C VAL A 18 -4.75 -4.34 -6.33
N GLU A 19 -5.12 -5.61 -6.33
CA GLU A 19 -5.56 -6.33 -7.53
C GLU A 19 -7.09 -6.22 -7.64
N ILE A 20 -7.61 -5.83 -8.80
CA ILE A 20 -9.05 -5.84 -9.08
C ILE A 20 -9.46 -7.27 -9.42
N GLU A 21 -10.35 -7.85 -8.63
CA GLU A 21 -10.94 -9.17 -8.89
C GLU A 21 -12.17 -9.05 -9.79
N SER A 22 -13.03 -8.07 -9.50
CA SER A 22 -14.23 -7.80 -10.30
C SER A 22 -14.75 -6.38 -10.08
N VAL A 23 -15.60 -5.93 -11.01
CA VAL A 23 -16.33 -4.67 -10.91
C VAL A 23 -17.79 -4.96 -11.20
N ASP A 24 -18.67 -4.52 -10.32
CA ASP A 24 -20.11 -4.71 -10.46
C ASP A 24 -20.89 -3.49 -9.91
N PRO A 25 -22.23 -3.45 -10.00
CA PRO A 25 -23.02 -2.30 -9.55
C PRO A 25 -22.92 -1.98 -8.05
N GLN A 26 -22.47 -2.92 -7.21
CA GLN A 26 -22.27 -2.72 -5.77
C GLN A 26 -20.88 -2.13 -5.48
N GLY A 27 -19.91 -2.30 -6.39
CA GLY A 27 -18.61 -1.67 -6.28
C GLY A 27 -17.48 -2.41 -6.97
N VAL A 28 -16.26 -2.20 -6.46
CA VAL A 28 -15.03 -2.81 -6.94
C VAL A 28 -14.54 -3.80 -5.89
N TRP A 29 -14.45 -5.07 -6.28
CA TRP A 29 -13.90 -6.11 -5.43
C TRP A 29 -12.41 -6.22 -5.66
N VAL A 30 -11.64 -6.15 -4.58
CA VAL A 30 -10.18 -6.08 -4.64
C VAL A 30 -9.53 -7.03 -3.64
N ARG A 31 -8.31 -7.46 -3.97
CA ARG A 31 -7.44 -8.25 -3.09
C ARG A 31 -6.19 -7.45 -2.73
N GLY A 32 -5.66 -7.72 -1.52
CA GLY A 32 -4.41 -7.13 -1.05
C GLY A 32 -4.55 -5.77 -0.35
N VAL A 33 -5.75 -5.42 0.12
CA VAL A 33 -5.97 -4.23 0.96
C VAL A 33 -5.40 -4.42 2.36
N ASP A 34 -4.88 -3.35 2.95
CA ASP A 34 -4.42 -3.25 4.34
C ASP A 34 -5.34 -2.32 5.17
N LEU A 35 -6.63 -2.31 4.85
CA LEU A 35 -7.65 -1.47 5.44
C LEU A 35 -8.54 -2.27 6.40
N ILE A 36 -9.00 -1.62 7.47
CA ILE A 36 -10.07 -2.17 8.33
C ILE A 36 -11.44 -1.82 7.75
N GLU A 37 -12.47 -2.56 8.15
CA GLU A 37 -13.85 -2.28 7.75
C GLU A 37 -14.27 -0.84 8.09
N GLY A 38 -14.97 -0.20 7.16
CA GLY A 38 -15.43 1.19 7.30
C GLY A 38 -14.36 2.25 7.05
N THR A 39 -13.11 1.88 6.70
CA THR A 39 -12.08 2.86 6.33
C THR A 39 -12.52 3.66 5.10
N PRO A 40 -12.61 5.01 5.17
CA PRO A 40 -13.06 5.82 4.04
C PRO A 40 -12.08 5.77 2.87
N ILE A 41 -12.61 5.60 1.66
CA ILE A 41 -11.84 5.70 0.42
C ILE A 41 -11.96 7.13 -0.11
N LEU A 42 -10.82 7.79 -0.32
CA LEU A 42 -10.77 9.18 -0.78
C LEU A 42 -10.50 9.31 -2.28
N ASP A 43 -9.77 8.35 -2.87
CA ASP A 43 -9.35 8.39 -4.27
C ASP A 43 -9.03 6.98 -4.78
N ILE A 44 -9.22 6.76 -6.07
CA ILE A 44 -8.87 5.53 -6.80
C ILE A 44 -8.18 5.94 -8.09
N LYS A 45 -6.99 5.40 -8.34
CA LYS A 45 -6.22 5.64 -9.57
C LYS A 45 -5.74 4.33 -10.17
N PRO A 46 -5.69 4.23 -11.52
CA PRO A 46 -5.10 3.06 -12.16
C PRO A 46 -3.62 2.95 -11.77
N TYR A 47 -3.15 1.73 -11.56
CA TYR A 47 -1.73 1.47 -11.42
C TYR A 47 -1.06 1.55 -12.79
N ILE A 48 -0.08 2.43 -12.92
CA ILE A 48 0.73 2.61 -14.14
C ILE A 48 2.11 1.99 -13.85
N PRO A 49 2.48 0.87 -14.51
CA PRO A 49 3.76 0.18 -14.26
C PRO A 49 5.00 1.09 -14.39
N GLU A 50 4.92 2.10 -15.26
CA GLU A 50 5.97 3.09 -15.49
C GLU A 50 6.25 3.98 -14.27
N ASP A 51 5.28 4.13 -13.35
CA ASP A 51 5.45 4.88 -12.10
C ASP A 51 6.26 4.11 -11.04
N ARG A 52 6.63 2.85 -11.33
CA ARG A 52 7.38 2.01 -10.39
C ARG A 52 8.80 2.55 -10.17
N ALA A 53 9.13 2.83 -8.91
CA ALA A 53 10.47 3.19 -8.49
C ALA A 53 11.43 1.97 -8.47
N LEU A 54 11.89 1.53 -9.64
CA LEU A 54 12.77 0.36 -9.79
C LEU A 54 14.11 0.48 -9.05
N ALA A 55 14.60 1.71 -8.84
CA ALA A 55 15.85 1.98 -8.15
C ALA A 55 15.67 2.32 -6.65
N ALA A 56 14.49 2.04 -6.07
CA ALA A 56 14.23 2.26 -4.66
C ALA A 56 15.23 1.47 -3.79
N ARG A 57 15.73 2.11 -2.72
CA ARG A 57 16.69 1.51 -1.78
C ARG A 57 16.05 1.39 -0.40
N PHE A 58 16.44 0.38 0.36
CA PHE A 58 15.93 0.15 1.72
C PHE A 58 16.29 1.26 2.72
N GLY A 59 17.31 2.07 2.42
CA GLY A 59 17.72 3.19 3.25
C GLY A 59 18.09 2.74 4.67
N TRP A 60 17.52 3.42 5.66
CA TRP A 60 17.80 3.22 7.09
C TRP A 60 17.28 1.90 7.67
N ILE A 61 16.46 1.15 6.93
CA ILE A 61 15.94 -0.16 7.37
C ILE A 61 16.99 -1.27 7.18
N GLY A 62 18.00 -1.07 6.32
CA GLY A 62 19.00 -2.09 5.99
C GLY A 62 18.43 -3.25 5.17
N GLU A 63 19.29 -4.03 4.51
CA GLU A 63 18.88 -5.16 3.65
C GLU A 63 18.45 -6.41 4.46
N ASN A 64 19.05 -6.64 5.63
CA ASN A 64 18.86 -7.86 6.40
C ASN A 64 17.50 -7.94 7.13
N ASP A 65 16.89 -6.80 7.46
CA ASP A 65 15.62 -6.74 8.22
C ASP A 65 14.39 -7.20 7.41
N PHE A 66 14.49 -7.24 6.08
CA PHE A 66 13.37 -7.63 5.20
C PHE A 66 13.36 -9.12 4.87
N LEU A 67 14.53 -9.75 4.77
CA LEU A 67 14.64 -11.17 4.46
C LEU A 67 14.14 -12.03 5.63
N GLU A 68 14.43 -11.66 6.87
CA GLU A 68 13.98 -12.41 8.06
C GLU A 68 12.45 -12.38 8.27
N LYS A 69 11.76 -11.33 7.78
CA LYS A 69 10.31 -11.17 7.94
C LYS A 69 9.45 -11.77 6.83
N THR A 70 10.06 -12.19 5.71
CA THR A 70 9.31 -12.75 4.57
C THR A 70 9.23 -14.30 4.65
N ILE A 71 9.95 -14.92 5.58
CA ILE A 71 10.02 -16.39 5.78
C ILE A 71 9.13 -16.90 6.93
N HIS A 72 8.26 -16.04 7.50
CA HIS A 72 7.31 -16.39 8.54
C HIS A 72 5.88 -15.99 8.17
#